data_AF-A0A8B6GSX6-F1
#
_entry.id   AF-A0A8B6GSX6-F1
#
_cell.length_a   1.000
_cell.length_b   1.000
_cell.length_c   1.000
_cell.angle_alpha   90.00
_cell.angle_beta   90.00
_cell.angle_gamma   90.00
#
_symmetry.space_group_name_H-M   'P 1'
#
loop_
_entity.id
_entity.type
_entity.pdbx_description
1 polymer ?
#
loop_
_entity_poly.entity_id
_entity_poly.type
_entity_poly.pdbx_seq_one_letter_code
_entity_poly.pdbx_strand_id
1 'polypeptide(L)'
;MAAPIQLVVVLAIVFSSVQTIVQGHGYNVQPYKESYFDQFVDHFNFLSFGQQTFKQRVLTQDKWWKRGSGPIFFYTGNEGPIDEFWENTGFVFDIAPEFGALVIFAEHRFYGKSMPFPSDNFNIKNVGLLTIEQALADYAVLLTSLKKSLNATGCPVIAFGGSYGGMLSAYMRYKYPGIIAGSIASSAPIYLLDPYFPKTFFWKTVTKDFNDASSKCVARVRDAFSIMNATAAKGDFSTISSKFHLCNKLIDLVQYRHLLLWIRNAFGSLSMMDYPYPTDFLANLPAYPVKEACSYLMEEEDSVVGLSKAAGRLKNLQKYWRLSKEGVIITLRQLIIIKRRLTCINNENGHSNKFITSPQLY
;
A
#
# COMPACT_ATOMS: atom_id res chain seq x y z
N MET A 1 11.83 17.42 38.68
CA MET A 1 11.68 17.28 37.22
C MET A 1 10.79 16.08 36.97
N ALA A 2 9.50 16.33 36.77
CA ALA A 2 8.48 15.30 36.61
C ALA A 2 8.16 15.13 35.12
N ALA A 3 8.41 13.93 34.57
CA ALA A 3 7.83 13.54 33.30
C ALA A 3 6.31 13.36 33.50
N PRO A 4 5.46 13.71 32.52
CA PRO A 4 4.03 13.75 32.76
C PRO A 4 3.47 12.33 32.79
N ILE A 5 2.95 11.96 33.95
CA ILE A 5 2.22 10.72 34.25
C ILE A 5 1.06 10.46 33.27
N GLN A 6 0.60 11.48 32.54
CA GLN A 6 -0.42 11.37 31.49
C GLN A 6 -0.01 10.51 30.28
N LEU A 7 1.27 10.45 29.89
CA LEU A 7 1.69 9.67 28.71
C LEU A 7 1.71 8.16 28.99
N VAL A 8 2.01 7.78 30.23
CA VAL A 8 2.07 6.37 30.67
C VAL A 8 0.66 5.79 30.84
N VAL A 9 -0.31 6.60 31.28
CA VAL A 9 -1.71 6.18 31.42
C VAL A 9 -2.38 5.97 30.04
N VAL A 10 -2.08 6.81 29.05
CA VAL A 10 -2.61 6.64 27.68
C VAL A 10 -2.07 5.36 27.02
N LEU A 11 -0.77 5.05 27.19
CA LEU A 11 -0.19 3.80 26.69
C LEU A 11 -0.75 2.56 27.40
N ALA A 12 -0.99 2.62 28.71
CA ALA A 12 -1.55 1.50 29.46
C ALA A 12 -3.00 1.16 29.09
N ILE A 13 -3.84 2.18 28.79
CA ILE A 13 -5.23 1.98 28.35
C ILE A 13 -5.29 1.40 26.93
N VAL A 14 -4.34 1.77 26.06
CA VAL A 14 -4.20 1.18 24.72
C VAL A 14 -3.77 -0.29 24.83
N PHE A 15 -2.91 -0.67 25.78
CA PHE A 15 -2.51 -2.07 25.95
C PHE A 15 -3.57 -2.95 26.65
N SER A 16 -4.34 -2.41 27.61
CA SER A 16 -5.40 -3.19 28.28
C SER A 16 -6.65 -3.40 27.43
N SER A 17 -6.89 -2.56 26.42
CA SER A 17 -7.99 -2.72 25.46
C SER A 17 -7.65 -3.72 24.34
N VAL A 18 -6.36 -3.97 24.08
CA VAL A 18 -5.90 -4.94 23.06
C VAL A 18 -6.01 -6.40 23.55
N GLN A 19 -6.04 -6.65 24.87
CA GLN A 19 -6.15 -8.02 25.40
C GLN A 19 -7.59 -8.58 25.45
N THR A 20 -8.61 -7.77 25.20
CA THR A 20 -10.02 -8.20 25.35
C THR A 20 -10.77 -8.38 24.02
N ILE A 21 -10.10 -8.27 22.87
CA ILE A 21 -10.69 -8.56 21.55
C ILE A 21 -9.95 -9.72 20.88
N VAL A 22 -9.93 -10.86 21.56
CA VAL A 22 -9.64 -12.17 20.94
C VAL A 22 -10.85 -13.08 21.17
N GLN A 23 -12.01 -12.59 20.75
CA GLN A 23 -13.14 -13.45 20.43
C GLN A 23 -13.56 -13.11 19.01
N GLY A 24 -13.46 -14.10 18.12
CA GLY A 24 -13.84 -14.01 16.72
C GLY A 24 -15.28 -13.55 16.55
N HIS A 25 -15.47 -12.23 16.54
CA HIS A 25 -16.64 -11.61 15.95
C HIS A 25 -16.34 -11.54 14.47
N GLY A 26 -17.14 -12.20 13.64
CA GLY A 26 -17.17 -11.88 12.23
C GLY A 26 -17.35 -10.37 12.12
N TYR A 27 -16.34 -9.66 11.61
CA TYR A 27 -16.44 -8.22 11.40
C TYR A 27 -17.55 -8.01 10.38
N ASN A 28 -18.73 -7.62 10.85
CA ASN A 28 -19.79 -7.19 9.96
C ASN A 28 -19.31 -5.90 9.32
N VAL A 29 -19.03 -5.97 8.01
CA VAL A 29 -18.68 -4.81 7.19
C VAL A 29 -19.72 -3.73 7.43
N GLN A 30 -19.27 -2.55 7.86
CA GLN A 30 -20.19 -1.46 8.14
C GLN A 30 -20.89 -1.05 6.83
N PRO A 31 -22.21 -0.82 6.81
CA PRO A 31 -22.87 -0.30 5.62
C PRO A 31 -22.31 1.10 5.29
N TYR A 32 -22.25 1.45 4.02
CA TYR A 32 -21.88 2.78 3.57
C TYR A 32 -22.93 3.37 2.63
N LYS A 33 -23.04 4.70 2.63
CA LYS A 33 -23.67 5.44 1.55
C LYS A 33 -22.61 5.83 0.52
N GLU A 34 -22.74 5.29 -0.68
CA GLU A 34 -21.93 5.67 -1.84
C GLU A 34 -22.46 6.96 -2.46
N SER A 35 -21.54 7.86 -2.82
CA SER A 35 -21.83 9.11 -3.52
C SER A 35 -20.66 9.48 -4.44
N TYR A 36 -20.87 10.49 -5.28
CA TYR A 36 -19.84 10.98 -6.20
C TYR A 36 -19.74 12.51 -6.08
N PHE A 37 -18.50 12.99 -6.04
CA PHE A 37 -18.16 14.41 -6.04
C PHE A 37 -17.64 14.82 -7.42
N ASP A 38 -18.10 15.95 -7.94
CA ASP A 38 -17.55 16.56 -9.15
C ASP A 38 -16.20 17.20 -8.83
N GLN A 39 -15.12 16.52 -9.21
CA GLN A 39 -13.76 16.89 -8.91
C GLN A 39 -13.06 17.46 -10.14
N PHE A 40 -12.20 18.46 -9.98
CA PHE A 40 -11.42 18.99 -11.10
C PHE A 40 -10.45 17.95 -11.67
N VAL A 41 -10.36 17.88 -13.00
CA VAL A 41 -9.38 17.01 -13.67
C VAL A 41 -7.96 17.46 -13.34
N ASP A 42 -7.71 18.77 -13.34
CA ASP A 42 -6.39 19.35 -13.07
C ASP A 42 -6.50 20.56 -12.13
N HIS A 43 -5.92 20.45 -10.93
CA HIS A 43 -5.90 21.53 -9.93
C HIS A 43 -4.81 22.58 -10.17
N PHE A 44 -3.82 22.28 -11.01
CA PHE A 44 -2.58 23.06 -11.12
C PHE A 44 -2.36 23.67 -12.50
N ASN A 45 -3.18 23.30 -13.50
CA ASN A 45 -3.16 23.91 -14.82
C ASN A 45 -4.57 24.24 -15.32
N PHE A 46 -4.90 25.53 -15.29
CA PHE A 46 -6.20 26.07 -15.68
C PHE A 46 -6.43 26.10 -17.20
N LEU A 47 -5.40 25.88 -18.02
CA LEU A 47 -5.49 25.96 -19.48
C LEU A 47 -5.70 24.59 -20.13
N SER A 48 -5.00 23.56 -19.64
CA SER A 48 -5.00 22.25 -20.31
C SER A 48 -6.36 21.54 -20.27
N PHE A 49 -7.11 21.69 -19.17
CA PHE A 49 -8.41 21.04 -18.98
C PHE A 49 -9.51 22.00 -18.52
N GLY A 50 -9.24 23.32 -18.44
CA GLY A 50 -10.24 24.32 -18.05
C GLY A 50 -10.94 23.99 -16.73
N GLN A 51 -12.27 24.00 -16.75
CA GLN A 51 -13.12 23.62 -15.60
C GLN A 51 -13.65 22.18 -15.71
N GLN A 52 -13.01 21.33 -16.52
CA GLN A 52 -13.45 19.96 -16.69
C GLN A 52 -13.38 19.22 -15.35
N THR A 53 -14.45 18.48 -15.06
CA THR A 53 -14.55 17.65 -13.86
C THR A 53 -14.70 16.17 -14.19
N PHE A 54 -14.43 15.33 -13.19
CA PHE A 54 -14.71 13.90 -13.19
C PHE A 54 -15.40 13.50 -11.88
N LYS A 55 -16.02 12.32 -11.86
CA LYS A 55 -16.71 11.79 -10.68
C LYS A 55 -15.71 11.08 -9.75
N GLN A 56 -15.42 11.69 -8.60
CA GLN A 56 -14.66 11.05 -7.52
C GLN A 56 -15.62 10.32 -6.58
N ARG A 57 -15.43 9.01 -6.39
CA ARG A 57 -16.25 8.17 -5.50
C ARG A 57 -15.94 8.46 -4.04
N VAL A 58 -16.99 8.57 -3.22
CA VAL A 58 -16.90 8.83 -1.78
C VAL A 58 -17.87 7.92 -1.04
N LEU A 59 -17.38 7.22 -0.02
CA LEU A 59 -18.17 6.41 0.89
C LEU A 59 -18.34 7.15 2.22
N THR A 60 -19.56 7.13 2.76
CA THR A 60 -19.88 7.87 3.99
C THR A 60 -20.71 7.03 4.96
N GLN A 61 -20.51 7.27 6.27
CA GLN A 61 -21.33 6.73 7.34
C GLN A 61 -21.50 7.78 8.44
N ASP A 62 -22.75 8.14 8.72
CA ASP A 62 -23.13 9.20 9.67
C ASP A 62 -23.88 8.66 10.90
N LYS A 63 -24.02 7.34 11.05
CA LYS A 63 -24.67 6.65 12.18
C LYS A 63 -24.29 7.18 13.56
N TRP A 64 -23.02 7.53 13.77
CA TRP A 64 -22.52 8.01 15.06
C TRP A 64 -22.33 9.51 15.12
N TRP A 65 -22.56 10.23 14.01
CA TRP A 65 -22.14 11.61 13.89
C TRP A 65 -22.99 12.54 14.76
N LYS A 66 -22.34 13.20 15.73
CA LYS A 66 -22.92 14.34 16.46
C LYS A 66 -22.95 15.55 15.53
N ARG A 67 -24.00 15.67 14.72
CA ARG A 67 -24.13 16.72 13.69
C ARG A 67 -23.76 18.11 14.23
N GLY A 68 -22.89 18.82 13.51
CA GLY A 68 -22.44 20.17 13.84
C GLY A 68 -21.36 20.29 14.92
N SER A 69 -21.01 19.22 15.64
CA SER A 69 -20.00 19.27 16.72
C SER A 69 -18.98 18.13 16.69
N GLY A 70 -19.37 16.94 16.23
CA GLY A 70 -18.50 15.77 16.12
C GLY A 70 -17.44 15.93 15.02
N PRO A 71 -16.25 15.32 15.18
CA PRO A 71 -15.18 15.37 14.20
C PRO A 71 -15.55 14.61 12.91
N ILE A 72 -14.78 14.86 11.86
CA ILE A 72 -14.81 14.06 10.64
C ILE A 72 -13.58 13.14 10.64
N PHE A 73 -13.79 11.84 10.60
CA PHE A 73 -12.77 10.84 10.30
C PHE A 73 -12.70 10.65 8.79
N PHE A 74 -11.58 11.07 8.21
CA PHE A 74 -11.39 11.09 6.77
C PHE A 74 -10.30 10.12 6.36
N TYR A 75 -10.66 9.01 5.71
CA TYR A 75 -9.69 8.10 5.14
C TYR A 75 -9.21 8.61 3.78
N THR A 76 -7.91 8.85 3.65
CA THR A 76 -7.25 9.19 2.38
C THR A 76 -7.04 7.92 1.58
N GLY A 77 -7.99 7.59 0.69
CA GLY A 77 -7.91 6.41 -0.18
C GLY A 77 -6.59 6.34 -0.93
N ASN A 78 -6.13 5.13 -1.22
CA ASN A 78 -4.80 4.92 -1.79
C ASN A 78 -4.87 4.05 -3.06
N GLU A 79 -3.88 3.21 -3.31
CA GLU A 79 -3.63 2.52 -4.58
C GLU A 79 -4.58 1.34 -4.89
N GLY A 80 -5.88 1.50 -4.62
CA GLY A 80 -6.90 0.48 -4.86
C GLY A 80 -8.33 1.02 -4.78
N PRO A 81 -9.32 0.15 -5.04
CA PRO A 81 -10.74 0.46 -4.86
C PRO A 81 -11.05 0.84 -3.40
N ILE A 82 -11.86 1.89 -3.19
CA ILE A 82 -12.08 2.44 -1.85
C ILE A 82 -12.86 1.52 -0.90
N ASP A 83 -13.68 0.63 -1.44
CA ASP A 83 -14.44 -0.38 -0.70
C ASP A 83 -13.53 -1.43 -0.04
N GLU A 84 -12.40 -1.77 -0.65
CA GLU A 84 -11.43 -2.68 0.00
C GLU A 84 -10.84 -2.05 1.28
N PHE A 85 -10.55 -0.75 1.26
CA PHE A 85 -10.08 -0.04 2.45
C PHE A 85 -11.20 0.13 3.49
N TRP A 86 -12.44 0.33 3.05
CA TRP A 86 -13.60 0.37 3.93
C TRP A 86 -13.77 -0.95 4.72
N GLU A 87 -13.64 -2.09 4.03
CA GLU A 87 -13.79 -3.42 4.62
C GLU A 87 -12.66 -3.78 5.60
N ASN A 88 -11.45 -3.23 5.40
CA ASN A 88 -10.25 -3.63 6.14
C ASN A 88 -9.75 -2.59 7.17
N THR A 89 -10.44 -1.45 7.31
CA THR A 89 -10.05 -0.39 8.27
C THR A 89 -11.02 -0.32 9.46
N GLY A 90 -11.25 -1.45 10.13
CA GLY A 90 -12.19 -1.61 11.24
C GLY A 90 -12.00 -0.58 12.36
N PHE A 91 -10.74 -0.28 12.70
CA PHE A 91 -10.39 0.66 13.77
C PHE A 91 -11.09 2.02 13.66
N VAL A 92 -11.24 2.58 12.45
CA VAL A 92 -11.91 3.87 12.24
C VAL A 92 -13.37 3.83 12.69
N PHE A 93 -14.03 2.68 12.49
CA PHE A 93 -15.40 2.45 12.92
C PHE A 93 -15.51 2.12 14.41
N ASP A 94 -14.52 1.43 14.98
CA ASP A 94 -14.50 1.07 16.40
C ASP A 94 -14.46 2.32 17.29
N ILE A 95 -13.70 3.34 16.90
CA ILE A 95 -13.59 4.60 17.66
C ILE A 95 -14.64 5.65 17.27
N ALA A 96 -15.28 5.56 16.11
CA ALA A 96 -16.27 6.56 15.67
C ALA A 96 -17.43 6.82 16.68
N PRO A 97 -18.00 5.81 17.38
CA PRO A 97 -19.03 6.03 18.40
C PRO A 97 -18.57 6.92 19.56
N GLU A 98 -17.34 6.70 20.05
CA GLU A 98 -16.78 7.43 21.20
C GLU A 98 -16.64 8.92 20.89
N PHE A 99 -16.14 9.23 19.70
CA PHE A 99 -15.95 10.60 19.24
C PHE A 99 -17.22 11.25 18.68
N GLY A 100 -18.27 10.46 18.42
CA GLY A 100 -19.43 10.90 17.69
C GLY A 100 -19.09 11.39 16.28
N ALA A 101 -18.23 10.64 15.58
CA ALA A 101 -17.59 11.07 14.34
C ALA A 101 -18.44 10.78 13.08
N LEU A 102 -18.30 11.65 12.08
CA LEU A 102 -18.67 11.34 10.70
C LEU A 102 -17.53 10.59 10.03
N VAL A 103 -17.81 9.44 9.41
CA VAL A 103 -16.80 8.66 8.70
C VAL A 103 -16.93 8.89 7.20
N ILE A 104 -15.82 9.26 6.55
CA ILE A 104 -15.73 9.52 5.12
C ILE A 104 -14.49 8.81 4.57
N PHE A 105 -14.66 8.03 3.51
CA PHE A 105 -13.58 7.43 2.74
C PHE A 105 -13.64 8.00 1.33
N ALA A 106 -12.58 8.67 0.89
CA ALA A 106 -12.51 9.26 -0.44
C ALA A 106 -11.58 8.44 -1.34
N GLU A 107 -12.10 7.97 -2.47
CA GLU A 107 -11.33 7.19 -3.43
C GLU A 107 -10.26 8.06 -4.11
N HIS A 108 -9.09 7.47 -4.33
CA HIS A 108 -7.97 8.13 -4.99
C HIS A 108 -8.24 8.26 -6.49
N ARG A 109 -7.89 9.40 -7.10
CA ARG A 109 -7.96 9.55 -8.56
C ARG A 109 -7.17 8.43 -9.27
N PHE A 110 -7.69 7.94 -10.39
CA PHE A 110 -7.16 6.81 -11.18
C PHE A 110 -7.29 5.41 -10.54
N TYR A 111 -8.02 5.27 -9.43
CA TYR A 111 -8.29 3.98 -8.80
C TYR A 111 -9.79 3.73 -8.66
N GLY A 112 -10.16 2.45 -8.61
CA GLY A 112 -11.56 2.02 -8.47
C GLY A 112 -12.47 2.61 -9.55
N LYS A 113 -13.47 3.39 -9.13
CA LYS A 113 -14.43 4.06 -10.03
C LYS A 113 -14.10 5.53 -10.26
N SER A 114 -13.03 6.05 -9.65
CA SER A 114 -12.63 7.46 -9.69
C SER A 114 -11.65 7.74 -10.82
N MET A 115 -12.18 7.74 -12.03
CA MET A 115 -11.42 7.71 -13.28
C MET A 115 -11.57 9.04 -14.04
N PRO A 116 -10.54 9.92 -14.07
CA PRO A 116 -10.63 11.20 -14.79
C PRO A 116 -10.91 11.06 -16.29
N PHE A 117 -10.36 10.01 -16.91
CA PHE A 117 -10.53 9.69 -18.34
C PHE A 117 -10.95 8.23 -18.52
N PRO A 118 -12.22 7.85 -18.26
CA PRO A 118 -12.66 6.46 -18.17
C PRO A 118 -12.23 5.54 -19.32
N SER A 119 -12.07 6.08 -20.53
CA SER A 119 -11.64 5.34 -21.72
C SER A 119 -10.14 5.42 -22.05
N ASP A 120 -9.35 6.28 -21.40
CA ASP A 120 -7.95 6.53 -21.79
C ASP A 120 -7.02 6.96 -20.62
N ASN A 121 -7.34 6.60 -19.38
CA ASN A 121 -6.58 7.04 -18.18
C ASN A 121 -5.09 6.72 -18.24
N PHE A 122 -4.72 5.54 -18.73
CA PHE A 122 -3.34 5.04 -18.66
C PHE A 122 -2.49 5.36 -19.91
N ASN A 123 -2.97 6.27 -20.76
CA ASN A 123 -2.15 6.90 -21.78
C ASN A 123 -1.10 7.83 -21.14
N ILE A 124 0.08 7.91 -21.74
CA ILE A 124 1.21 8.75 -21.31
C ILE A 124 0.81 10.21 -21.07
N LYS A 125 -0.13 10.75 -21.85
CA LYS A 125 -0.61 12.12 -21.69
C LYS A 125 -1.44 12.30 -20.41
N ASN A 126 -2.32 11.34 -20.12
CA ASN A 126 -3.34 11.43 -19.07
C ASN A 126 -2.78 11.00 -17.70
N VAL A 127 -1.87 10.02 -17.68
CA VAL A 127 -1.19 9.56 -16.45
C VAL A 127 -0.35 10.66 -15.79
N GLY A 128 -0.05 11.75 -16.51
CA GLY A 128 0.60 12.93 -15.94
C GLY A 128 -0.20 13.61 -14.82
N LEU A 129 -1.52 13.39 -14.74
CA LEU A 129 -2.39 13.90 -13.67
C LEU A 129 -2.53 12.93 -12.49
N LEU A 130 -1.90 11.76 -12.55
CA LEU A 130 -1.78 10.83 -11.44
C LEU A 130 -0.56 11.21 -10.59
N THR A 131 -0.72 12.23 -9.75
CA THR A 131 0.30 12.67 -8.80
C THR A 131 -0.25 12.76 -7.39
N ILE A 132 0.65 12.76 -6.40
CA ILE A 132 0.31 12.93 -4.99
C ILE A 132 -0.35 14.30 -4.79
N GLU A 133 0.22 15.36 -5.37
CA GLU A 133 -0.28 16.73 -5.23
C GLU A 133 -1.72 16.87 -5.74
N GLN A 134 -2.03 16.25 -6.89
CA GLN A 134 -3.38 16.26 -7.45
C GLN A 134 -4.37 15.52 -6.53
N ALA A 135 -3.98 14.37 -5.98
CA ALA A 135 -4.82 13.63 -5.04
C ALA A 135 -5.03 14.37 -3.71
N LEU A 136 -4.00 15.03 -3.17
CA LEU A 136 -4.15 15.86 -1.97
C LEU A 136 -5.08 17.06 -2.22
N ALA A 137 -4.96 17.70 -3.39
CA ALA A 137 -5.86 18.77 -3.80
C ALA A 137 -7.31 18.28 -3.96
N ASP A 138 -7.52 17.06 -4.49
CA ASP A 138 -8.84 16.45 -4.56
C ASP A 138 -9.49 16.38 -3.17
N TYR A 139 -8.76 15.83 -2.19
CA TYR A 139 -9.24 15.70 -0.81
C TYR A 139 -9.49 17.05 -0.15
N ALA A 140 -8.64 18.05 -0.40
CA ALA A 140 -8.82 19.39 0.14
C ALA A 140 -10.09 20.07 -0.39
N VAL A 141 -10.34 20.00 -1.71
CA VAL A 141 -11.54 20.57 -2.34
C VAL A 141 -12.80 19.81 -1.88
N LEU A 142 -12.75 18.48 -1.85
CA LEU A 142 -13.82 17.62 -1.37
C LEU A 142 -14.22 17.96 0.06
N LEU A 143 -13.26 17.96 1.00
CA LEU A 143 -13.51 18.27 2.41
C LEU A 143 -14.06 19.67 2.61
N THR A 144 -13.52 20.66 1.88
CA THR A 144 -14.00 22.04 1.96
C THR A 144 -15.47 22.16 1.51
N SER A 145 -15.83 21.46 0.43
CA SER A 145 -17.21 21.44 -0.08
C SER A 145 -18.15 20.69 0.87
N LEU A 146 -17.76 19.50 1.33
CA LEU A 146 -18.56 18.69 2.25
C LEU A 146 -18.78 19.38 3.60
N LYS A 147 -17.75 20.03 4.17
CA LYS A 147 -17.91 20.77 5.42
C LYS A 147 -18.94 21.89 5.29
N LYS A 148 -19.04 22.54 4.12
CA LYS A 148 -20.08 23.55 3.88
C LYS A 148 -21.46 22.93 3.72
N SER A 149 -21.60 21.90 2.87
CA SER A 149 -22.90 21.28 2.59
C SER A 149 -23.51 20.59 3.82
N LEU A 150 -22.66 20.10 4.74
CA LEU A 150 -23.05 19.44 5.97
C LEU A 150 -23.19 20.39 7.17
N ASN A 151 -23.01 21.70 6.99
CA ASN A 151 -22.94 22.69 8.07
C ASN A 151 -21.95 22.28 9.19
N ALA A 152 -20.79 21.78 8.77
CA ALA A 152 -19.74 21.20 9.62
C ALA A 152 -18.43 22.00 9.51
N THR A 153 -18.50 23.29 9.15
CA THR A 153 -17.32 24.14 8.93
C THR A 153 -16.41 24.24 10.17
N GLY A 154 -17.00 24.26 11.36
CA GLY A 154 -16.29 24.25 12.64
C GLY A 154 -15.80 22.86 13.09
N CYS A 155 -16.22 21.77 12.44
CA CYS A 155 -15.85 20.42 12.87
C CYS A 155 -14.38 20.10 12.49
N PRO A 156 -13.56 19.58 13.42
CA PRO A 156 -12.19 19.19 13.12
C PRO A 156 -12.17 17.92 12.23
N VAL A 157 -11.17 17.84 11.35
CA VAL A 157 -10.97 16.66 10.49
C VAL A 157 -9.71 15.93 10.91
N ILE A 158 -9.80 14.63 11.15
CA ILE A 158 -8.66 13.74 11.40
C ILE A 158 -8.47 12.85 10.17
N ALA A 159 -7.29 12.91 9.55
CA ALA A 159 -6.95 12.09 8.39
C ALA A 159 -6.44 10.71 8.81
N PHE A 160 -6.92 9.65 8.17
CA PHE A 160 -6.51 8.26 8.40
C PHE A 160 -6.00 7.64 7.11
N GLY A 161 -4.97 6.81 7.21
CA GLY A 161 -4.51 6.03 6.08
C GLY A 161 -3.46 4.99 6.46
N GLY A 162 -3.48 3.87 5.74
CA GLY A 162 -2.46 2.82 5.81
C GLY A 162 -1.54 2.84 4.59
N SER A 163 -0.28 2.42 4.72
CA SER A 163 0.66 2.32 3.59
C SER A 163 0.83 3.68 2.86
N TYR A 164 0.68 3.73 1.54
CA TYR A 164 0.62 4.98 0.77
C TYR A 164 -0.50 5.92 1.24
N GLY A 165 -1.66 5.38 1.66
CA GLY A 165 -2.72 6.16 2.31
C GLY A 165 -2.21 6.84 3.58
N GLY A 166 -1.34 6.19 4.35
CA GLY A 166 -0.70 6.80 5.51
C GLY A 166 0.23 7.95 5.13
N MET A 167 0.95 7.82 4.01
CA MET A 167 1.74 8.93 3.46
C MET A 167 0.84 10.10 3.06
N LEU A 168 -0.26 9.83 2.35
CA LEU A 168 -1.26 10.84 1.98
C LEU A 168 -1.85 11.54 3.21
N SER A 169 -2.20 10.80 4.25
CA SER A 169 -2.69 11.37 5.51
C SER A 169 -1.66 12.26 6.21
N ALA A 170 -0.39 11.86 6.25
CA ALA A 170 0.69 12.69 6.77
C ALA A 170 0.86 13.97 5.92
N TYR A 171 0.86 13.83 4.60
CA TYR A 171 1.03 14.96 3.68
C TYR A 171 -0.19 15.91 3.69
N MET A 172 -1.40 15.39 3.86
CA MET A 172 -2.62 16.17 4.05
C MET A 172 -2.49 17.07 5.28
N ARG A 173 -2.06 16.52 6.42
CA ARG A 173 -1.82 17.33 7.62
C ARG A 173 -0.69 18.35 7.42
N TYR A 174 0.39 17.97 6.73
CA TYR A 174 1.53 18.85 6.49
C TYR A 174 1.22 20.01 5.54
N LYS A 175 0.53 19.74 4.42
CA LYS A 175 0.25 20.72 3.36
C LYS A 175 -1.06 21.50 3.56
N TYR A 176 -2.05 20.89 4.21
CA TYR A 176 -3.37 21.50 4.44
C TYR A 176 -3.74 21.53 5.93
N PRO A 177 -2.89 22.09 6.83
CA PRO A 177 -3.15 22.09 8.27
C PRO A 177 -4.38 22.92 8.69
N GLY A 178 -4.85 23.83 7.83
CA GLY A 178 -6.10 24.57 8.03
C GLY A 178 -7.37 23.75 7.76
N ILE A 179 -7.26 22.62 7.06
CA ILE A 179 -8.37 21.69 6.80
C ILE A 179 -8.29 20.49 7.76
N ILE A 180 -7.09 19.96 7.95
CA ILE A 180 -6.82 18.72 8.69
C ILE A 180 -6.24 19.05 10.05
N ALA A 181 -6.95 18.76 11.13
CA ALA A 181 -6.53 19.04 12.50
C ALA A 181 -5.43 18.08 13.01
N GLY A 182 -5.43 16.83 12.54
CA GLY A 182 -4.46 15.81 12.89
C GLY A 182 -4.49 14.64 11.91
N SER A 183 -3.50 13.75 11.97
CA SER A 183 -3.48 12.55 11.13
C SER A 183 -2.92 11.33 11.85
N ILE A 184 -3.47 10.17 11.50
CA ILE A 184 -2.99 8.84 11.87
C ILE A 184 -2.45 8.18 10.61
N ALA A 185 -1.12 8.22 10.46
CA ALA A 185 -0.38 7.69 9.33
C ALA A 185 0.15 6.29 9.66
N SER A 186 -0.69 5.26 9.49
CA SER A 186 -0.36 3.88 9.87
C SER A 186 0.57 3.22 8.86
N SER A 187 1.71 2.70 9.33
CA SER A 187 2.72 2.01 8.50
C SER A 187 3.11 2.79 7.23
N ALA A 188 3.24 4.12 7.34
CA ALA A 188 3.51 5.02 6.22
C ALA A 188 5.02 5.10 5.90
N PRO A 189 5.50 4.60 4.76
CA PRO A 189 6.93 4.52 4.46
C PRO A 189 7.52 5.84 3.91
N ILE A 190 7.27 6.97 4.59
CA ILE A 190 7.66 8.32 4.10
C ILE A 190 9.16 8.48 3.83
N TYR A 191 10.01 7.75 4.56
CA TYR A 191 11.47 7.79 4.40
C TYR A 191 11.99 6.87 3.29
N LEU A 192 11.17 5.95 2.73
CA LEU A 192 11.62 5.12 1.60
C LEU A 192 11.87 5.94 0.32
N LEU A 193 11.37 7.18 0.28
CA LEU A 193 11.62 8.13 -0.81
C LEU A 193 12.94 8.89 -0.63
N ASP A 194 13.55 8.84 0.55
CA ASP A 194 14.80 9.54 0.82
C ASP A 194 15.96 8.84 0.07
N PRO A 195 16.73 9.56 -0.77
CA PRO A 195 17.85 8.97 -1.51
C PRO A 195 18.93 8.36 -0.62
N TYR A 196 19.03 8.76 0.65
CA TYR A 196 19.99 8.26 1.63
C TYR A 196 19.46 7.05 2.43
N PHE A 197 18.18 6.72 2.31
CA PHE A 197 17.61 5.57 3.03
C PHE A 197 18.14 4.23 2.48
N PRO A 198 18.50 3.25 3.33
CA PRO A 198 19.06 1.98 2.87
C PRO A 198 18.09 1.20 1.96
N LYS A 199 18.43 1.10 0.66
CA LYS A 199 17.62 0.39 -0.35
C LYS A 199 17.42 -1.11 -0.06
N THR A 200 18.24 -1.70 0.81
CA THR A 200 18.14 -3.11 1.19
C THR A 200 17.24 -3.36 2.40
N PHE A 201 16.79 -2.30 3.09
CA PHE A 201 16.01 -2.40 4.34
C PHE A 201 14.84 -3.36 4.20
N PHE A 202 13.97 -3.16 3.20
CA PHE A 202 12.75 -3.96 3.03
C PHE A 202 13.02 -5.47 3.01
N TRP A 203 13.93 -5.92 2.14
CA TRP A 203 14.23 -7.35 2.00
C TRP A 203 15.04 -7.91 3.18
N LYS A 204 15.82 -7.08 3.88
CA LYS A 204 16.47 -7.47 5.14
C LYS A 204 15.43 -7.70 6.24
N THR A 205 14.43 -6.84 6.34
CA THR A 205 13.31 -7.00 7.29
C THR A 205 12.50 -8.24 6.98
N VAL A 206 12.12 -8.46 5.71
CA VAL A 206 11.45 -9.71 5.29
C VAL A 206 12.27 -10.94 5.68
N THR A 207 13.59 -10.93 5.43
CA THR A 207 14.47 -12.03 5.85
C THR A 207 14.46 -12.23 7.37
N LYS A 208 14.38 -11.13 8.14
CA LYS A 208 14.34 -11.16 9.59
C LYS A 208 13.03 -11.79 10.09
N ASP A 209 11.88 -11.45 9.52
CA ASP A 209 10.58 -12.00 9.94
C ASP A 209 10.58 -13.54 9.84
N PHE A 210 11.07 -14.07 8.71
CA PHE A 210 11.19 -15.52 8.51
C PHE A 210 12.23 -16.16 9.44
N ASN A 211 13.31 -15.45 9.77
CA ASN A 211 14.30 -15.93 10.73
C ASN A 211 13.74 -15.98 12.16
N ASP A 212 12.96 -14.98 12.54
CA ASP A 212 12.33 -14.88 13.86
C ASP A 212 11.24 -15.97 14.02
N ALA A 213 10.51 -16.28 12.94
CA ALA A 213 9.55 -17.38 12.92
C ALA A 213 10.21 -18.76 13.06
N SER A 214 11.36 -18.97 12.41
CA SER A 214 12.17 -20.19 12.57
C SER A 214 13.61 -19.99 12.09
N SER A 215 14.57 -20.26 12.97
CA SER A 215 16.01 -20.09 12.70
C SER A 215 16.55 -20.96 11.54
N LYS A 216 15.84 -22.05 11.20
CA LYS A 216 16.20 -22.93 10.07
C LYS A 216 15.53 -22.52 8.75
N CYS A 217 14.46 -21.74 8.80
CA CYS A 217 13.63 -21.40 7.64
C CYS A 217 14.42 -20.62 6.59
N VAL A 218 15.18 -19.59 6.99
CA VAL A 218 16.01 -18.80 6.08
C VAL A 218 17.11 -19.66 5.42
N ALA A 219 17.67 -20.63 6.13
CA ALA A 219 18.67 -21.54 5.56
C ALA A 219 18.05 -22.40 4.46
N ARG A 220 16.84 -22.94 4.66
CA ARG A 220 16.11 -23.72 3.64
C ARG A 220 15.78 -22.88 2.40
N VAL A 221 15.34 -21.64 2.59
CA VAL A 221 15.08 -20.71 1.47
C VAL A 221 16.36 -20.45 0.66
N ARG A 222 17.49 -20.19 1.34
CA ARG A 222 18.79 -19.96 0.68
C ARG A 222 19.25 -21.19 -0.09
N ASP A 223 19.10 -22.37 0.49
CA ASP A 223 19.44 -23.64 -0.15
C ASP A 223 18.60 -23.88 -1.41
N ALA A 224 17.29 -23.66 -1.33
CA ALA A 224 16.39 -23.75 -2.48
C ALA A 224 16.81 -22.81 -3.62
N PHE A 225 17.11 -21.54 -3.33
CA PHE A 225 17.62 -20.60 -4.33
C PHE A 225 18.99 -21.02 -4.90
N SER A 226 19.88 -21.57 -4.07
CA SER A 226 21.18 -22.10 -4.51
C SER A 226 20.99 -23.24 -5.52
N ILE A 227 20.16 -24.22 -5.19
CA ILE A 227 19.83 -25.36 -6.06
C ILE A 227 19.20 -24.88 -7.36
N MET A 228 18.20 -23.99 -7.29
CA MET A 228 17.56 -23.44 -8.50
C MET A 228 18.55 -22.72 -9.41
N ASN A 229 19.46 -21.90 -8.84
CA ASN A 229 20.47 -21.19 -9.63
C ASN A 229 21.46 -22.15 -10.31
N ALA A 230 21.92 -23.18 -9.59
CA ALA A 230 22.81 -24.20 -10.14
C ALA A 230 22.13 -25.03 -11.24
N THR A 231 20.86 -25.37 -11.08
CA THR A 231 20.06 -26.09 -12.08
C THR A 231 19.82 -25.22 -13.32
N ALA A 232 19.45 -23.95 -13.15
CA ALA A 232 19.26 -23.00 -14.25
C ALA A 232 20.56 -22.73 -15.02
N ALA A 233 21.70 -22.68 -14.34
CA ALA A 233 23.01 -22.51 -14.97
C ALA A 233 23.40 -23.66 -15.91
N LYS A 234 22.84 -24.86 -15.68
CA LYS A 234 22.97 -26.03 -16.57
C LYS A 234 21.97 -26.04 -17.73
N GLY A 235 21.08 -25.05 -17.81
CA GLY A 235 19.98 -25.01 -18.78
C GLY A 235 18.81 -25.92 -18.44
N ASP A 236 18.77 -26.52 -17.25
CA ASP A 236 17.71 -27.46 -16.86
C ASP A 236 16.48 -26.74 -16.26
N PHE A 237 15.78 -26.01 -17.13
CA PHE A 237 14.55 -25.32 -16.75
C PHE A 237 13.38 -26.28 -16.52
N SER A 238 13.43 -27.48 -17.07
CA SER A 238 12.35 -28.46 -16.98
C SER A 238 12.22 -29.04 -15.58
N THR A 239 13.34 -29.36 -14.91
CA THR A 239 13.34 -29.78 -13.51
C THR A 239 12.76 -28.71 -12.59
N ILE A 240 13.15 -27.45 -12.76
CA ILE A 240 12.62 -26.33 -11.95
C ILE A 240 11.10 -26.21 -12.17
N SER A 241 10.66 -26.25 -13.43
CA SER A 241 9.25 -26.15 -13.78
C SER A 241 8.42 -27.28 -13.17
N SER A 242 8.98 -28.50 -13.16
CA SER A 242 8.34 -29.67 -12.56
C SER A 242 8.22 -29.53 -11.05
N LYS A 243 9.30 -29.17 -10.34
CA LYS A 243 9.28 -29.01 -8.89
C LYS A 243 8.33 -27.90 -8.42
N PHE A 244 8.23 -26.83 -9.20
CA PHE A 244 7.30 -25.72 -8.92
C PHE A 244 5.87 -25.95 -9.41
N HIS A 245 5.60 -27.05 -10.12
CA HIS A 245 4.30 -27.34 -10.73
C HIS A 245 3.77 -26.17 -11.59
N LEU A 246 4.65 -25.56 -12.38
CA LEU A 246 4.29 -24.40 -13.21
C LEU A 246 3.33 -24.81 -14.33
N CYS A 247 2.32 -23.98 -14.60
CA CYS A 247 1.40 -24.19 -15.72
C CYS A 247 2.12 -24.18 -17.07
N ASN A 248 3.08 -23.27 -17.23
CA ASN A 248 3.93 -23.16 -18.42
C ASN A 248 5.36 -23.48 -18.03
N LYS A 249 6.02 -24.32 -18.83
CA LYS A 249 7.43 -24.64 -18.63
C LYS A 249 8.30 -23.43 -18.91
N LEU A 250 9.31 -23.23 -18.07
CA LEU A 250 10.36 -22.26 -18.29
C LEU A 250 11.20 -22.67 -19.51
N ILE A 251 11.49 -21.72 -20.40
CA ILE A 251 12.30 -21.97 -21.60
C ILE A 251 13.61 -21.17 -21.63
N ASP A 252 13.76 -20.16 -20.77
CA ASP A 252 14.95 -19.30 -20.77
C ASP A 252 15.24 -18.67 -19.38
N LEU A 253 16.39 -17.98 -19.31
CA LEU A 253 16.82 -17.26 -18.11
C LEU A 253 15.93 -16.05 -17.77
N VAL A 254 15.20 -15.48 -18.73
CA VAL A 254 14.33 -14.33 -18.50
C VAL A 254 13.11 -14.78 -17.68
N GLN A 255 12.48 -15.86 -18.10
CA GLN A 255 11.36 -16.48 -17.37
C GLN A 255 11.81 -17.02 -16.02
N TYR A 256 13.00 -17.60 -15.92
CA TYR A 256 13.58 -18.01 -14.65
C TYR A 256 13.76 -16.82 -13.68
N ARG A 257 14.33 -15.70 -14.14
CA ARG A 257 14.45 -14.47 -13.33
C ARG A 257 13.08 -13.95 -12.90
N HIS A 258 12.08 -14.05 -13.76
CA HIS A 258 10.71 -13.68 -13.41
C HIS A 258 10.14 -14.57 -12.29
N LEU A 259 10.38 -15.89 -12.34
CA LEU A 259 10.01 -16.80 -11.25
C LEU A 259 10.70 -16.40 -9.93
N LEU A 260 11.99 -16.07 -9.94
CA LEU A 260 12.70 -15.62 -8.74
C LEU A 260 12.07 -14.36 -8.13
N LEU A 261 11.69 -13.40 -8.97
CA LEU A 261 11.00 -12.18 -8.53
C LEU A 261 9.61 -12.49 -7.98
N TRP A 262 8.88 -13.41 -8.60
CA TRP A 262 7.57 -13.85 -8.12
C TRP A 262 7.68 -14.52 -6.74
N ILE A 263 8.64 -15.43 -6.55
CA ILE A 263 8.91 -16.05 -5.25
C ILE A 263 9.29 -14.99 -4.22
N ARG A 264 10.21 -14.09 -4.55
CA ARG A 264 10.62 -13.02 -3.62
C ARG A 264 9.43 -12.15 -3.20
N ASN A 265 8.55 -11.79 -4.13
CA ASN A 265 7.34 -11.04 -3.84
C ASN A 265 6.39 -11.83 -2.93
N ALA A 266 6.31 -13.16 -3.07
CA ALA A 266 5.51 -13.99 -2.19
C ALA A 266 5.94 -13.84 -0.72
N PHE A 267 7.23 -13.94 -0.43
CA PHE A 267 7.76 -13.75 0.93
C PHE A 267 7.51 -12.32 1.42
N GLY A 268 7.65 -11.31 0.55
CA GLY A 268 7.30 -9.93 0.89
C GLY A 268 5.83 -9.77 1.30
N SER A 269 4.90 -10.35 0.54
CA SER A 269 3.47 -10.30 0.84
C SER A 269 3.12 -11.05 2.12
N LEU A 270 3.73 -12.21 2.37
CA LEU A 270 3.52 -12.97 3.62
C LEU A 270 3.98 -12.16 4.83
N SER A 271 5.18 -11.58 4.79
CA SER A 271 5.68 -10.67 5.85
C SER A 271 4.76 -9.49 6.11
N MET A 272 4.27 -8.84 5.05
CA MET A 272 3.36 -7.70 5.19
C MET A 272 2.03 -8.08 5.84
N MET A 273 1.56 -9.32 5.62
CA MET A 273 0.27 -9.81 6.06
C MET A 273 0.38 -10.79 7.26
N ASP A 274 1.46 -10.73 8.05
CA ASP A 274 1.72 -11.67 9.15
C ASP A 274 0.83 -11.40 10.39
N TYR A 275 -0.50 -11.40 10.17
CA TYR A 275 -1.51 -11.13 11.18
C TYR A 275 -1.71 -12.35 12.09
N PRO A 276 -2.07 -12.14 13.38
CA PRO A 276 -2.30 -13.22 14.33
C PRO A 276 -3.66 -13.94 14.15
N TYR A 277 -4.41 -13.61 13.10
CA TYR A 277 -5.70 -14.18 12.74
C TYR A 277 -5.84 -14.25 11.22
N PRO A 278 -6.77 -15.08 10.69
CA PRO A 278 -6.99 -15.16 9.24
C PRO A 278 -7.47 -13.83 8.64
N THR A 279 -7.01 -13.50 7.43
CA THR A 279 -7.36 -12.26 6.73
C THR A 279 -7.58 -12.49 5.24
N ASP A 280 -8.31 -11.60 4.58
CA ASP A 280 -8.55 -11.65 3.12
C ASP A 280 -8.34 -10.27 2.47
N PHE A 281 -7.23 -9.62 2.82
CA PHE A 281 -6.89 -8.32 2.25
C PHE A 281 -6.17 -8.46 0.89
N LEU A 282 -4.92 -8.95 0.89
CA LEU A 282 -4.16 -9.21 -0.35
C LEU A 282 -4.46 -10.60 -0.94
N ALA A 283 -4.73 -11.56 -0.06
CA ALA A 283 -5.10 -12.93 -0.36
C ALA A 283 -5.75 -13.52 0.90
N ASN A 284 -6.50 -14.60 0.73
CA ASN A 284 -7.01 -15.38 1.85
C ASN A 284 -5.84 -16.10 2.53
N LEU A 285 -5.42 -15.56 3.67
CA LEU A 285 -4.29 -16.01 4.45
C LEU A 285 -4.74 -16.47 5.84
N PRO A 286 -4.11 -17.54 6.36
CA PRO A 286 -4.35 -18.02 7.72
C PRO A 286 -3.72 -17.09 8.76
N ALA A 287 -3.96 -17.38 10.04
CA ALA A 287 -3.21 -16.74 11.13
C ALA A 287 -1.72 -17.12 11.04
N TYR A 288 -0.83 -16.16 11.29
CA TYR A 288 0.62 -16.31 11.27
C TYR A 288 1.15 -16.94 9.97
N PRO A 289 0.85 -16.36 8.79
CA PRO A 289 1.20 -16.93 7.50
C PRO A 289 2.71 -17.08 7.28
N VAL A 290 3.58 -16.29 7.94
CA VAL A 290 5.04 -16.50 7.88
C VAL A 290 5.43 -17.81 8.57
N LYS A 291 4.85 -18.08 9.75
CA LYS A 291 5.10 -19.32 10.50
C LYS A 291 4.64 -20.55 9.71
N GLU A 292 3.47 -20.48 9.08
CA GLU A 292 2.96 -21.54 8.21
C GLU A 292 3.86 -21.76 6.98
N ALA A 293 4.27 -20.69 6.31
CA ALA A 293 5.21 -20.81 5.19
C ALA A 293 6.54 -21.47 5.59
N CYS A 294 7.05 -21.17 6.79
CA CYS A 294 8.22 -21.83 7.33
C CYS A 294 7.98 -23.32 7.66
N SER A 295 6.77 -23.75 8.02
CA SER A 295 6.52 -25.18 8.29
C SER A 295 6.67 -26.00 7.01
N TYR A 296 6.11 -25.53 5.88
CA TYR A 296 6.25 -26.21 4.58
C TYR A 296 7.70 -26.34 4.12
N LEU A 297 8.53 -25.32 4.36
CA LEU A 297 9.96 -25.37 4.03
C LEU A 297 10.72 -26.43 4.84
N MET A 298 10.22 -26.76 6.03
CA MET A 298 10.82 -27.72 6.95
C MET A 298 10.24 -29.13 6.80
N GLU A 299 8.98 -29.26 6.40
CA GLU A 299 8.28 -30.54 6.18
C GLU A 299 8.74 -31.23 4.89
N GLU A 300 9.09 -30.46 3.85
CA GLU A 300 9.60 -31.03 2.60
C GLU A 300 11.08 -31.36 2.69
N GLU A 301 11.48 -32.56 2.26
CA GLU A 301 12.89 -32.93 2.13
C GLU A 301 13.59 -32.12 1.03
N ASP A 302 12.94 -31.96 -0.14
CA ASP A 302 13.43 -31.16 -1.25
C ASP A 302 13.17 -29.67 -1.01
N SER A 303 14.25 -28.89 -0.85
CA SER A 303 14.21 -27.46 -0.57
C SER A 303 13.44 -26.67 -1.64
N VAL A 304 13.52 -27.08 -2.91
CA VAL A 304 12.86 -26.41 -4.03
C VAL A 304 11.35 -26.68 -4.00
N VAL A 305 10.94 -27.90 -3.62
CA VAL A 305 9.52 -28.24 -3.42
C VAL A 305 8.96 -27.50 -2.20
N GLY A 306 9.70 -27.46 -1.09
CA GLY A 306 9.33 -26.67 0.09
C GLY A 306 9.16 -25.19 -0.23
N LEU A 307 10.06 -24.61 -1.03
CA LEU A 307 9.96 -23.23 -1.49
C LEU A 307 8.74 -23.00 -2.37
N SER A 308 8.42 -23.94 -3.25
CA SER A 308 7.20 -23.90 -4.08
C SER A 308 5.93 -23.91 -3.22
N LYS A 309 5.85 -24.77 -2.20
CA LYS A 309 4.70 -24.83 -1.29
C LYS A 309 4.54 -23.54 -0.48
N ALA A 310 5.64 -23.05 0.12
CA ALA A 310 5.64 -21.82 0.90
C ALA A 310 5.23 -20.58 0.06
N ALA A 311 5.84 -20.39 -1.11
CA ALA A 311 5.47 -19.28 -2.00
C ALA A 311 4.06 -19.47 -2.61
N GLY A 312 3.65 -20.72 -2.82
CA GLY A 312 2.37 -21.10 -3.42
C GLY A 312 1.15 -20.89 -2.52
N ARG A 313 1.29 -20.53 -1.24
CA ARG A 313 0.14 -20.20 -0.37
C ARG A 313 -0.53 -18.88 -0.71
N LEU A 314 0.12 -18.02 -1.50
CA LEU A 314 -0.53 -16.89 -2.15
C LEU A 314 -1.32 -17.31 -3.40
N LYS A 315 -1.98 -18.47 -3.34
CA LYS A 315 -3.05 -18.82 -4.27
C LYS A 315 -4.06 -17.67 -4.21
N ASN A 316 -4.27 -17.02 -5.33
CA ASN A 316 -5.15 -15.84 -5.51
C ASN A 316 -4.53 -14.45 -5.23
N LEU A 317 -3.21 -14.29 -5.28
CA LEU A 317 -2.61 -12.97 -5.60
C LEU A 317 -3.16 -12.38 -6.94
N GLN A 318 -3.89 -13.19 -7.73
CA GLN A 318 -4.67 -12.76 -8.89
C GLN A 318 -5.61 -11.58 -8.63
N LYS A 319 -6.08 -11.32 -7.40
CA LYS A 319 -6.90 -10.11 -7.13
C LYS A 319 -6.12 -8.83 -7.45
N TYR A 320 -4.87 -8.75 -6.99
CA TYR A 320 -3.95 -7.64 -7.30
C TYR A 320 -3.37 -7.74 -8.72
N TRP A 321 -3.09 -8.95 -9.21
CA TRP A 321 -2.56 -9.11 -10.57
C TRP A 321 -3.60 -8.86 -11.67
N ARG A 322 -4.91 -8.99 -11.42
CA ARG A 322 -5.96 -8.52 -12.36
C ARG A 322 -5.86 -7.01 -12.56
N LEU A 323 -5.63 -6.23 -11.51
CA LEU A 323 -5.33 -4.80 -11.60
C LEU A 323 -4.04 -4.53 -12.40
N SER A 324 -3.04 -5.42 -12.31
CA SER A 324 -1.81 -5.31 -13.12
C SER A 324 -1.99 -5.71 -14.60
N LYS A 325 -2.91 -6.64 -14.91
CA LYS A 325 -3.28 -6.99 -16.30
C LYS A 325 -4.08 -5.87 -16.97
N GLU A 326 -4.72 -5.01 -16.18
CA GLU A 326 -5.30 -3.74 -16.60
C GLU A 326 -4.30 -2.57 -16.57
N GLY A 327 -2.99 -2.83 -16.43
CA GLY A 327 -1.92 -1.87 -16.70
C GLY A 327 -1.16 -1.32 -15.48
N VAL A 328 -1.44 -1.80 -14.27
CA VAL A 328 -0.85 -1.23 -13.04
C VAL A 328 0.40 -2.02 -12.59
N ILE A 329 1.51 -1.87 -13.32
CA ILE A 329 2.86 -2.08 -12.76
C ILE A 329 3.36 -0.72 -12.24
N ILE A 330 2.85 -0.29 -11.09
CA ILE A 330 3.01 1.10 -10.66
C ILE A 330 3.89 1.30 -9.42
N THR A 331 4.00 0.34 -8.50
CA THR A 331 4.69 0.62 -7.23
C THR A 331 6.20 0.84 -7.34
N LEU A 332 6.92 0.19 -8.28
CA LEU A 332 8.37 0.39 -8.45
C LEU A 332 8.75 1.33 -9.60
N ARG A 333 7.94 1.42 -10.67
CA ARG A 333 8.22 2.31 -11.81
C ARG A 333 7.90 3.77 -11.50
N GLN A 334 6.84 4.07 -10.73
CA GLN A 334 6.55 5.46 -10.35
C GLN A 334 7.62 6.03 -9.42
N LEU A 335 8.19 5.24 -8.50
CA LEU A 335 9.35 5.66 -7.69
C LEU A 335 10.56 6.06 -8.55
N ILE A 336 10.80 5.33 -9.65
CA ILE A 336 11.90 5.62 -10.58
C ILE A 336 11.61 6.88 -11.44
N ILE A 337 10.35 7.10 -11.82
CA ILE A 337 9.93 8.30 -12.58
C ILE A 337 9.96 9.56 -11.69
N ILE A 338 9.54 9.44 -10.42
CA ILE A 338 9.66 10.51 -9.41
C ILE A 338 11.14 10.88 -9.20
N LYS A 339 12.04 9.88 -9.14
CA LYS A 339 13.48 10.14 -9.05
C LYS A 339 14.05 10.89 -10.27
N ARG A 340 13.52 10.65 -11.48
CA ARG A 340 13.98 11.35 -12.70
C ARG A 340 13.48 12.80 -12.79
N ARG A 341 12.30 13.13 -12.24
CA ARG A 341 11.79 14.51 -12.23
C ARG A 341 12.43 15.38 -11.14
N LEU A 342 12.86 14.81 -10.01
CA LEU A 342 13.59 15.55 -8.97
C LEU A 342 15.04 15.89 -9.34
N THR A 343 15.63 15.22 -10.34
CA THR A 343 16.99 15.50 -10.82
C THR A 343 17.09 16.59 -11.90
N CYS A 344 15.98 17.18 -12.36
CA CYS A 344 16.01 18.20 -13.43
C CYS A 344 15.91 19.66 -12.94
N ILE A 345 15.93 19.92 -11.63
CA ILE A 345 15.81 21.31 -11.09
C ILE A 345 17.14 21.90 -10.60
N ASN A 346 18.24 21.15 -10.62
CA ASN A 346 19.57 21.71 -10.31
C ASN A 346 20.50 21.61 -11.53
N ASN A 347 20.42 22.57 -12.44
CA ASN A 347 21.54 23.00 -13.28
C ASN A 347 21.22 24.34 -13.98
N GLU A 348 21.09 25.41 -13.20
CA GLU A 348 21.52 26.73 -13.64
C GLU A 348 22.77 27.08 -12.85
N ASN A 349 23.93 26.77 -13.43
CA ASN A 349 25.13 27.60 -13.42
C ASN A 349 26.20 26.89 -14.26
N GLY A 350 26.61 27.57 -15.33
CA GLY A 350 27.55 27.05 -16.30
C GLY A 350 28.91 26.77 -15.69
N HIS A 351 29.51 25.65 -16.09
CA HIS A 351 30.87 25.63 -16.61
C HIS A 351 31.07 24.37 -17.44
N SER A 352 31.61 24.57 -18.63
CA SER A 352 32.10 23.56 -19.55
C SER A 352 33.08 22.61 -18.88
N ASN A 353 32.95 21.29 -19.11
CA ASN A 353 34.09 20.44 -19.43
C ASN A 353 33.66 19.10 -20.06
N LYS A 354 34.42 18.71 -21.09
CA LYS A 354 34.32 17.49 -21.89
C LYS A 354 34.72 16.24 -21.08
N PHE A 355 34.45 15.07 -21.70
CA PHE A 355 35.06 13.73 -21.51
C PHE A 355 34.44 12.87 -20.38
N ILE A 356 34.24 11.55 -20.46
CA ILE A 356 34.70 10.43 -21.32
C ILE A 356 33.60 9.34 -21.33
N THR A 357 33.46 8.62 -22.44
CA THR A 357 32.73 7.36 -22.59
C THR A 357 33.49 6.18 -21.98
N SER A 358 32.88 5.39 -21.09
CA SER A 358 33.11 3.93 -21.00
C SER A 358 32.07 3.23 -20.11
N PRO A 359 31.56 2.05 -20.50
CA PRO A 359 30.54 1.28 -19.80
C PRO A 359 31.15 0.19 -18.90
N GLN A 360 30.58 -0.05 -17.71
CA GLN A 360 30.60 -1.34 -17.00
C GLN A 360 29.92 -1.21 -15.65
N LEU A 361 28.73 -1.83 -15.49
CA LEU A 361 28.20 -2.26 -14.19
C LEU A 361 27.33 -3.50 -14.46
N TYR A 362 27.91 -4.67 -14.17
CA TYR A 362 27.22 -5.93 -13.95
C TYR A 362 26.59 -5.97 -12.55
#